data_AF-A0A6G1GD89-F1
#
_entry.id   AF-A0A6G1GD89-F1
#
_cell.length_a   1.000
_cell.length_b   1.000
_cell.length_c   1.000
_cell.angle_alpha   90.00
_cell.angle_beta   90.00
_cell.angle_gamma   90.00
#
_symmetry.space_group_name_H-M   'P 1'
#
loop_
_entity.id
_entity.type
_entity.pdbx_description
1 polymer ?
#
loop_
_entity_poly.entity_id
_entity_poly.type
_entity_poly.pdbx_seq_one_letter_code
_entity_poly.pdbx_strand_id
1 'polypeptide(L)'
;MKGDPAVDDELDAFSLVLPLPFRVALIIVLGVWAWGANLHYLTLIKIDVPALIRYPSRSSSRHPPHHLSTYRLASVLSVPLASALVLFWLFTHGNAKEVARWELLPNLYLLVMVVIFFLPLHMFSRSGRSRFLTTLRRISIGGLAEAHDGKFGDILMADALTSYAKVLGDLFISLCMFFSSGRSSTGKPDRLCGGQFFVPLIISIPSMIRLRQCLIEYGRVRKASREAPRGLGGINQGWGGQHLANALKYSSAFPVIILSALQRGYDPEKMGMSEKGLFRLWLFFVCVNSFYSFYWDVAKDWDLSLFSSDRDNPEHPWGLRRHRYFHNDNMYYTVIVLDLVLRCTWSLKLSSHLDHWNDVEGGIFAMEALEVFRRWVWIFFRVETEWGESDGFKMG
;
A
#
# COMPACT_ATOMS: atom_id res chain seq x y z
N MET A 1 0.69 16.00 -51.43
CA MET A 1 1.08 15.06 -50.37
C MET A 1 1.15 15.83 -49.07
N LYS A 2 0.03 15.88 -48.33
CA LYS A 2 -0.01 16.40 -46.96
C LYS A 2 0.34 15.22 -46.07
N GLY A 3 1.45 15.31 -45.35
CA GLY A 3 1.81 14.32 -44.33
C GLY A 3 0.72 14.30 -43.27
N ASP A 4 0.21 13.11 -42.99
CA ASP A 4 -0.66 12.82 -41.87
C ASP A 4 0.07 13.21 -40.57
N PRO A 5 -0.52 14.01 -39.67
CA PRO A 5 0.10 14.32 -38.37
C PRO A 5 -0.01 13.16 -37.37
N ALA A 6 -0.58 12.02 -37.77
CA ALA A 6 -0.51 10.76 -37.01
C ALA A 6 0.85 10.10 -37.22
N VAL A 7 1.93 10.74 -36.78
CA VAL A 7 3.15 10.01 -36.46
C VAL A 7 2.79 9.17 -35.23
N ASP A 8 2.77 7.85 -35.43
CA ASP A 8 2.36 6.84 -34.46
C ASP A 8 2.82 7.17 -33.02
N ASP A 9 1.87 7.39 -32.11
CA ASP A 9 2.05 7.22 -30.67
C ASP A 9 2.27 5.71 -30.42
N GLU A 10 3.43 5.19 -30.81
CA GLU A 10 3.77 3.79 -30.60
C GLU A 10 3.78 3.50 -29.10
N LEU A 11 3.04 2.47 -28.71
CA LEU A 11 3.11 1.94 -27.35
C LEU A 11 4.54 1.47 -27.07
N ASP A 12 5.06 1.81 -25.89
CA ASP A 12 6.35 1.32 -25.48
C ASP A 12 6.35 -0.22 -25.38
N ALA A 13 7.53 -0.83 -25.55
CA ALA A 13 7.68 -2.29 -25.58
C ALA A 13 7.09 -2.98 -24.33
N PHE A 14 7.11 -2.32 -23.18
CA PHE A 14 6.54 -2.88 -21.96
C PHE A 14 5.01 -2.81 -21.96
N SER A 15 4.40 -1.74 -22.46
CA SER A 15 2.94 -1.63 -22.65
C SER A 15 2.38 -2.64 -23.66
N LEU A 16 3.16 -3.01 -24.69
CA LEU A 16 2.78 -4.06 -25.64
C LEU A 16 2.69 -5.45 -24.99
N VAL A 17 3.55 -5.73 -24.01
CA VAL A 17 3.60 -7.04 -23.33
C VAL A 17 2.70 -7.07 -22.10
N LEU A 18 2.67 -5.99 -21.32
CA LEU A 18 1.95 -5.92 -20.06
C LEU A 18 1.19 -4.58 -19.97
N PRO A 19 0.00 -4.47 -20.58
CA PRO A 19 -0.80 -3.26 -20.52
C PRO A 19 -1.31 -2.99 -19.10
N LEU A 20 -1.71 -1.73 -18.85
CA LEU A 20 -2.08 -1.21 -17.53
C LEU A 20 -3.03 -2.11 -16.72
N PRO A 21 -4.12 -2.68 -17.28
CA PRO A 21 -5.03 -3.49 -16.49
C PRO A 21 -4.36 -4.75 -15.92
N PHE A 22 -3.47 -5.38 -16.69
CA PHE A 22 -2.72 -6.55 -16.22
C PHE A 22 -1.65 -6.19 -15.18
N ARG A 23 -1.07 -4.98 -15.24
CA ARG A 23 -0.14 -4.49 -14.21
C ARG A 23 -0.83 -4.42 -12.85
N VAL A 24 -2.01 -3.79 -12.82
CA VAL A 24 -2.84 -3.66 -11.61
C VAL A 24 -3.20 -5.04 -11.06
N ALA A 25 -3.68 -5.94 -11.93
CA ALA A 25 -3.99 -7.33 -11.58
C ALA A 25 -2.79 -8.04 -10.93
N LEU A 26 -1.63 -7.97 -11.58
CA LEU A 26 -0.43 -8.66 -11.14
C LEU A 26 0.03 -8.19 -9.75
N ILE A 27 0.03 -6.88 -9.49
CA ILE A 27 0.43 -6.33 -8.18
C ILE A 27 -0.56 -6.75 -7.08
N ILE A 28 -1.86 -6.81 -7.38
CA ILE A 28 -2.86 -7.30 -6.43
C ILE A 28 -2.63 -8.77 -6.10
N VAL A 29 -2.42 -9.62 -7.11
CA VAL A 29 -2.16 -11.06 -6.92
C VAL A 29 -0.85 -11.30 -6.16
N LEU A 30 0.21 -10.56 -6.48
CA LEU A 30 1.48 -10.59 -5.74
C LEU A 30 1.28 -10.20 -4.27
N GLY A 31 0.41 -9.23 -3.98
CA GLY A 31 0.03 -8.87 -2.60
C GLY A 31 -0.59 -10.01 -1.81
N VAL A 32 -1.44 -10.82 -2.44
CA VAL A 32 -2.06 -11.99 -1.79
C VAL A 32 -1.01 -13.07 -1.51
N TRP A 33 -0.10 -13.32 -2.46
CA TRP A 33 1.05 -14.22 -2.26
C TRP A 33 1.96 -13.74 -1.12
N ALA A 34 2.29 -12.45 -1.13
CA ALA A 34 3.09 -11.78 -0.13
C ALA A 34 2.50 -11.94 1.27
N TRP A 35 1.20 -11.67 1.44
CA TRP A 35 0.49 -11.89 2.70
C TRP A 35 0.51 -13.37 3.14
N GLY A 36 0.32 -14.30 2.20
CA GLY A 36 0.46 -15.73 2.47
C GLY A 36 1.84 -16.10 3.01
N ALA A 37 2.90 -15.51 2.43
CA ALA A 37 4.27 -15.68 2.89
C ALA A 37 4.52 -15.06 4.27
N ASN A 38 3.96 -13.89 4.59
CA ASN A 38 4.00 -13.34 5.95
C ASN A 38 3.44 -14.34 6.95
N LEU A 39 2.20 -14.79 6.72
CA LEU A 39 1.53 -15.74 7.62
C LEU A 39 2.32 -17.03 7.77
N HIS A 40 2.86 -17.58 6.68
CA HIS A 40 3.58 -18.85 6.70
C HIS A 40 4.86 -18.74 7.52
N TYR A 41 5.72 -17.77 7.21
CA TYR A 41 7.01 -17.63 7.89
C TYR A 41 6.84 -17.23 9.36
N LEU A 42 5.92 -16.31 9.68
CA LEU A 42 5.64 -15.93 11.07
C LEU A 42 5.12 -17.11 11.89
N THR A 43 4.31 -18.00 11.29
CA THR A 43 3.88 -19.24 11.95
C THR A 43 5.08 -20.18 12.23
N LEU A 44 6.05 -20.29 11.31
CA LEU A 44 7.24 -21.14 11.50
C LEU A 44 8.10 -20.69 12.69
N ILE A 45 8.16 -19.38 12.95
CA ILE A 45 8.86 -18.82 14.11
C ILE A 45 7.94 -18.64 15.35
N LYS A 46 6.77 -19.28 15.33
CA LYS A 46 5.80 -19.33 16.45
C LYS A 46 5.13 -17.99 16.81
N ILE A 47 5.01 -17.07 15.85
CA ILE A 47 4.22 -15.84 16.00
C ILE A 47 2.80 -16.09 15.48
N ASP A 48 1.79 -16.03 16.35
CA ASP A 48 0.38 -16.25 16.01
C ASP A 48 -0.28 -14.96 15.50
N VAL A 49 -0.08 -14.67 14.21
CA VAL A 49 -0.67 -13.51 13.53
C VAL A 49 -2.20 -13.50 13.63
N PRO A 50 -2.94 -14.61 13.36
CA PRO A 50 -4.39 -14.68 13.56
C PRO A 50 -4.82 -14.19 14.94
N ALA A 51 -4.13 -14.59 16.01
CA ALA A 51 -4.46 -14.13 17.36
C ALA A 51 -4.28 -12.60 17.52
N LEU A 52 -3.20 -12.02 16.99
CA LEU A 52 -2.92 -10.58 17.05
C LEU A 52 -3.99 -9.75 16.35
N ILE A 53 -4.43 -10.18 15.17
CA ILE A 53 -5.45 -9.46 14.39
C ILE A 53 -6.87 -9.87 14.75
N ARG A 54 -7.06 -10.67 15.82
CA ARG A 54 -8.36 -11.22 16.26
C ARG A 54 -9.12 -11.97 15.16
N TYR A 55 -8.38 -12.69 14.32
CA TYR A 55 -8.94 -13.58 13.32
C TYR A 55 -9.41 -14.89 13.99
N PRO A 56 -10.57 -15.46 13.58
CA PRO A 56 -11.09 -16.68 14.20
C PRO A 56 -10.09 -17.84 14.17
N SER A 57 -9.86 -18.44 15.35
CA SER A 57 -9.04 -19.64 15.50
C SER A 57 -9.61 -20.81 14.69
N ARG A 58 -8.73 -21.73 14.29
CA ARG A 58 -9.15 -22.96 13.62
C ARG A 58 -10.00 -23.81 14.56
N SER A 59 -11.19 -24.21 14.12
CA SER A 59 -12.09 -25.07 14.90
C SER A 59 -11.54 -26.48 15.10
N SER A 60 -10.63 -26.94 14.24
CA SER A 60 -9.93 -28.22 14.37
C SER A 60 -8.61 -28.23 13.59
N SER A 61 -7.72 -29.15 13.92
CA SER A 61 -6.45 -29.38 13.20
C SER A 61 -6.65 -29.83 11.74
N ARG A 62 -7.85 -30.35 11.41
CA ARG A 62 -8.25 -30.75 10.05
C ARG A 62 -8.53 -29.54 9.16
N HIS A 63 -8.83 -28.36 9.73
CA HIS A 63 -8.96 -27.15 8.93
C HIS A 63 -7.58 -26.69 8.43
N PRO A 64 -7.48 -26.29 7.14
CA PRO A 64 -6.22 -25.83 6.58
C PRO A 64 -5.69 -24.64 7.39
N PRO A 65 -4.36 -24.54 7.58
CA PRO A 65 -3.75 -23.35 8.14
C PRO A 65 -4.15 -22.07 7.40
N HIS A 66 -4.10 -20.93 8.07
CA HIS A 66 -4.48 -19.64 7.47
C HIS A 66 -3.59 -19.30 6.26
N HIS A 67 -2.27 -19.52 6.34
CA HIS A 67 -1.37 -19.32 5.22
C HIS A 67 -1.71 -20.21 4.01
N LEU A 68 -2.08 -21.48 4.24
CA LEU A 68 -2.49 -22.38 3.16
C LEU A 68 -3.80 -21.92 2.51
N SER A 69 -4.74 -21.42 3.30
CA SER A 69 -5.99 -20.83 2.78
C SER A 69 -5.71 -19.59 1.92
N THR A 70 -4.74 -18.76 2.32
CA THR A 70 -4.29 -17.60 1.55
C THR A 70 -3.59 -18.02 0.26
N TYR A 71 -2.70 -19.01 0.28
CA TYR A 71 -2.06 -19.53 -0.94
C TYR A 71 -3.05 -20.16 -1.92
N ARG A 72 -4.11 -20.82 -1.43
CA ARG A 72 -5.21 -21.30 -2.28
C ARG A 72 -5.91 -20.15 -3.00
N LEU A 73 -6.22 -19.06 -2.29
CA LEU A 73 -6.77 -17.85 -2.91
C LEU A 73 -5.79 -17.25 -3.92
N ALA A 74 -4.51 -17.15 -3.58
CA ALA A 74 -3.48 -16.64 -4.48
C ALA A 74 -3.38 -17.48 -5.77
N SER A 75 -3.45 -18.81 -5.65
CA SER A 75 -3.43 -19.73 -6.81
C SER A 75 -4.67 -19.56 -7.68
N VAL A 76 -5.85 -19.43 -7.06
CA VAL A 76 -7.13 -19.19 -7.76
C VAL A 76 -7.11 -17.89 -8.56
N LEU A 77 -6.43 -16.85 -8.06
CA LEU A 77 -6.27 -15.60 -8.79
C LEU A 77 -5.17 -15.68 -9.86
N SER A 78 -4.10 -16.43 -9.59
CA SER A 78 -2.93 -16.55 -10.47
C SER A 78 -3.21 -17.38 -11.71
N VAL A 79 -3.97 -18.49 -11.60
CA VAL A 79 -4.23 -19.38 -12.74
C VAL A 79 -4.99 -18.67 -13.87
N PRO A 80 -6.10 -17.96 -13.62
CA PRO A 80 -6.77 -17.21 -14.68
C PRO A 80 -5.95 -15.99 -15.14
N LEU A 81 -5.12 -15.39 -14.28
CA LEU A 81 -4.21 -14.29 -14.70
C LEU A 81 -3.18 -14.78 -15.70
N ALA A 82 -2.48 -15.86 -15.38
CA ALA A 82 -1.49 -16.47 -16.25
C ALA A 82 -2.13 -16.93 -17.56
N SER A 83 -3.32 -17.55 -17.48
CA SER A 83 -4.07 -17.96 -18.67
C SER A 83 -4.45 -16.76 -19.55
N ALA A 84 -4.95 -15.68 -18.95
CA ALA A 84 -5.31 -14.46 -19.67
C ALA A 84 -4.09 -13.76 -20.27
N LEU A 85 -2.95 -13.71 -19.57
CA LEU A 85 -1.69 -13.17 -20.09
C LEU A 85 -1.16 -13.98 -21.28
N VAL A 86 -1.14 -15.31 -21.16
CA VAL A 86 -0.69 -16.19 -22.25
C VAL A 86 -1.60 -16.03 -23.47
N LEU A 87 -2.92 -16.03 -23.29
CA LEU A 87 -3.86 -15.79 -24.38
C LEU A 87 -3.66 -14.40 -25.00
N PHE A 88 -3.46 -13.37 -24.19
CA PHE A 88 -3.18 -12.02 -24.66
C PHE A 88 -1.91 -11.97 -25.51
N TRP A 89 -0.81 -12.60 -25.08
CA TRP A 89 0.43 -12.65 -25.87
C TRP A 89 0.27 -13.46 -27.16
N LEU A 90 -0.46 -14.56 -27.11
CA LEU A 90 -0.75 -15.41 -28.28
C LEU A 90 -1.60 -14.69 -29.33
N PHE A 91 -2.50 -13.79 -28.93
CA PHE A 91 -3.36 -13.07 -29.87
C PHE A 91 -2.76 -11.76 -30.36
N THR A 92 -1.99 -11.06 -29.52
CA THR A 92 -1.47 -9.75 -29.88
C THR A 92 -0.12 -9.83 -30.59
N HIS A 93 0.71 -10.82 -30.30
CA HIS A 93 2.08 -10.93 -30.80
C HIS A 93 2.92 -9.64 -30.63
N GLY A 94 2.59 -8.80 -29.64
CA GLY A 94 3.21 -7.50 -29.43
C GLY A 94 2.84 -6.43 -30.48
N ASN A 95 1.79 -6.64 -31.29
CA ASN A 95 1.32 -5.65 -32.25
C ASN A 95 0.37 -4.65 -31.57
N ALA A 96 0.66 -3.34 -31.68
CA ALA A 96 -0.13 -2.29 -31.04
C ALA A 96 -1.62 -2.28 -31.42
N LYS A 97 -1.95 -2.57 -32.69
CA LYS A 97 -3.35 -2.61 -33.16
C LYS A 97 -4.11 -3.78 -32.55
N GLU A 98 -3.47 -4.95 -32.47
CA GLU A 98 -4.08 -6.12 -31.84
C GLU A 98 -4.17 -5.96 -30.32
N VAL A 99 -3.19 -5.31 -29.67
CA VAL A 99 -3.27 -4.95 -28.23
C VAL A 99 -4.53 -4.15 -27.94
N ALA A 100 -4.78 -3.09 -28.71
CA ALA A 100 -5.99 -2.28 -28.58
C ALA A 100 -7.27 -3.08 -28.88
N ARG A 101 -7.25 -3.93 -29.91
CA ARG A 101 -8.40 -4.78 -30.30
C ARG A 101 -8.78 -5.79 -29.22
N TRP A 102 -7.81 -6.33 -28.50
CA TRP A 102 -7.99 -7.34 -27.46
C TRP A 102 -8.13 -6.74 -26.05
N GLU A 103 -8.39 -5.44 -25.92
CA GLU A 103 -8.50 -4.77 -24.61
C GLU A 103 -9.57 -5.36 -23.69
N LEU A 104 -10.60 -6.03 -24.23
CA LEU A 104 -11.64 -6.66 -23.43
C LEU A 104 -11.09 -7.76 -22.50
N LEU A 105 -10.06 -8.49 -22.92
CA LEU A 105 -9.49 -9.60 -22.15
C LEU A 105 -8.87 -9.15 -20.81
N PRO A 106 -7.94 -8.18 -20.77
CA PRO A 106 -7.40 -7.65 -19.51
C PRO A 106 -8.46 -7.07 -18.59
N ASN A 107 -9.44 -6.33 -19.14
CA ASN A 107 -10.50 -5.71 -18.33
C ASN A 107 -11.49 -6.74 -17.77
N LEU A 108 -11.83 -7.77 -18.56
CA LEU A 108 -12.65 -8.89 -18.09
C LEU A 108 -11.96 -9.63 -16.94
N TYR A 109 -10.65 -9.84 -17.01
CA TYR A 109 -9.90 -10.42 -15.89
C TYR A 109 -9.98 -9.52 -14.64
N LEU A 110 -9.76 -8.21 -14.76
CA LEU A 110 -9.90 -7.28 -13.63
C LEU A 110 -11.29 -7.37 -13.00
N LEU A 111 -12.35 -7.43 -13.82
CA LEU A 111 -13.72 -7.60 -13.35
C LEU A 111 -13.90 -8.93 -12.60
N VAL A 112 -13.41 -10.04 -13.15
CA VAL A 112 -13.46 -11.36 -12.50
C VAL A 112 -12.71 -11.34 -11.17
N MET A 113 -11.54 -10.71 -11.12
CA MET A 113 -10.76 -10.57 -9.88
C MET A 113 -11.57 -9.81 -8.82
N VAL A 114 -12.12 -8.64 -9.15
CA VAL A 114 -13.01 -7.88 -8.24
C VAL A 114 -14.17 -8.76 -7.77
N VAL A 115 -14.85 -9.44 -8.69
CA VAL A 115 -15.94 -10.38 -8.37
C VAL A 115 -15.49 -11.46 -7.37
N ILE A 116 -14.31 -12.05 -7.52
CA ILE A 116 -13.78 -13.05 -6.58
C ILE A 116 -13.53 -12.45 -5.18
N PHE A 117 -13.13 -11.19 -5.09
CA PHE A 117 -12.94 -10.51 -3.80
C PHE A 117 -14.26 -10.14 -3.12
N PHE A 118 -15.29 -9.75 -3.88
CA PHE A 118 -16.52 -9.19 -3.32
C PHE A 118 -17.72 -10.17 -3.28
N LEU A 119 -17.88 -11.06 -4.26
CA LEU A 119 -19.03 -11.96 -4.31
C LEU A 119 -18.85 -13.20 -3.40
N PRO A 120 -19.92 -13.66 -2.72
CA PRO A 120 -19.89 -14.81 -1.83
C PRO A 120 -19.88 -16.14 -2.59
N LEU A 121 -18.88 -16.37 -3.45
CA LEU A 121 -18.71 -17.66 -4.14
C LEU A 121 -18.37 -18.75 -3.10
N HIS A 122 -19.13 -19.85 -3.13
CA HIS A 122 -19.06 -20.95 -2.16
C HIS A 122 -17.72 -21.72 -2.15
N MET A 123 -16.91 -21.57 -3.20
CA MET A 123 -15.65 -22.29 -3.38
C MET A 123 -14.50 -21.79 -2.49
N PHE A 124 -14.69 -20.67 -1.78
CA PHE A 124 -13.62 -19.99 -1.04
C PHE A 124 -13.96 -19.80 0.45
N SER A 125 -12.94 -19.53 1.27
CA SER A 125 -13.12 -19.27 2.71
C SER A 125 -14.05 -18.06 2.94
N ARG A 126 -15.33 -18.35 3.19
CA ARG A 126 -16.37 -17.35 3.47
C ARG A 126 -16.00 -16.45 4.65
N SER A 127 -15.40 -17.05 5.69
CA SER A 127 -14.95 -16.33 6.89
C SER A 127 -13.85 -15.32 6.56
N GLY A 128 -12.86 -15.70 5.75
CA GLY A 128 -11.75 -14.81 5.37
C GLY A 128 -12.23 -13.62 4.55
N ARG A 129 -13.07 -13.86 3.55
CA ARG A 129 -13.64 -12.79 2.71
C ARG A 129 -14.53 -11.85 3.53
N SER A 130 -15.42 -12.38 4.35
CA SER A 130 -16.29 -11.57 5.21
C SER A 130 -15.47 -10.69 6.15
N ARG A 131 -14.40 -11.21 6.77
CA ARG A 131 -13.51 -10.42 7.62
C ARG A 131 -12.73 -9.36 6.83
N PHE A 132 -12.21 -9.70 5.66
CA PHE A 132 -11.54 -8.75 4.77
C PHE A 132 -12.46 -7.58 4.40
N LEU A 133 -13.67 -7.87 3.90
CA LEU A 133 -14.65 -6.85 3.52
C LEU A 133 -15.14 -6.03 4.73
N THR A 134 -15.32 -6.68 5.89
CA THR A 134 -15.68 -5.96 7.12
C THR A 134 -14.55 -5.01 7.54
N THR A 135 -13.29 -5.43 7.46
CA THR A 135 -12.11 -4.61 7.77
C THR A 135 -12.02 -3.43 6.80
N LEU A 136 -12.14 -3.68 5.48
CA LEU A 136 -12.20 -2.61 4.48
C LEU A 136 -13.34 -1.62 4.75
N ARG A 137 -14.54 -2.11 5.10
CA ARG A 137 -15.66 -1.25 5.47
C ARG A 137 -15.35 -0.41 6.71
N ARG A 138 -14.77 -1.01 7.76
CA ARG A 138 -14.42 -0.31 9.01
C ARG A 138 -13.44 0.82 8.77
N ILE A 139 -12.37 0.55 8.01
CA ILE A 139 -11.33 1.55 7.76
C ILE A 139 -11.81 2.65 6.80
N SER A 140 -12.61 2.31 5.77
CA SER A 140 -13.07 3.28 4.77
C SER A 140 -14.24 4.13 5.25
N ILE A 141 -15.27 3.52 5.86
CA ILE A 141 -16.54 4.21 6.18
C ILE A 141 -16.61 4.57 7.67
N GLY A 142 -16.16 3.69 8.57
CA GLY A 142 -16.24 3.88 10.01
C GLY A 142 -16.66 2.65 10.79
N GLY A 143 -16.71 2.79 12.12
CA GLY A 143 -16.81 1.65 13.02
C GLY A 143 -15.45 1.00 13.30
N LEU A 144 -14.40 1.81 13.39
CA LEU A 144 -13.04 1.34 13.70
C LEU A 144 -13.03 0.50 14.96
N ALA A 145 -12.38 -0.65 14.90
CA ALA A 145 -12.24 -1.54 16.03
C ALA A 145 -11.60 -0.81 17.23
N GLU A 146 -12.02 -1.18 18.43
CA GLU A 146 -11.34 -0.74 19.65
C GLU A 146 -10.03 -1.50 19.84
N ALA A 147 -9.19 -1.04 20.77
CA ALA A 147 -7.88 -1.63 21.00
C ALA A 147 -7.94 -3.15 21.25
N HIS A 148 -8.97 -3.63 21.95
CA HIS A 148 -9.16 -5.05 22.25
C HIS A 148 -9.81 -5.86 21.11
N ASP A 149 -10.40 -5.19 20.11
CA ASP A 149 -11.30 -5.77 19.10
C ASP A 149 -10.69 -5.93 17.70
N GLY A 150 -9.36 -5.89 17.59
CA GLY A 150 -8.65 -6.08 16.32
C GLY A 150 -8.23 -4.79 15.63
N LYS A 151 -8.04 -3.69 16.39
CA LYS A 151 -7.43 -2.43 15.92
C LYS A 151 -6.14 -2.65 15.15
N PHE A 152 -5.30 -3.61 15.55
CA PHE A 152 -4.06 -3.93 14.85
C PHE A 152 -4.31 -4.40 13.40
N GLY A 153 -5.33 -5.24 13.18
CA GLY A 153 -5.74 -5.67 11.84
C GLY A 153 -6.24 -4.51 10.97
N ASP A 154 -7.00 -3.57 11.55
CA ASP A 154 -7.44 -2.35 10.87
C ASP A 154 -6.24 -1.46 10.49
N ILE A 155 -5.23 -1.36 11.35
CA ILE A 155 -3.99 -0.62 11.10
C ILE A 155 -3.19 -1.26 9.97
N LEU A 156 -2.92 -2.57 10.05
CA LEU A 156 -2.17 -3.31 9.02
C LEU A 156 -2.82 -3.18 7.64
N MET A 157 -4.15 -3.33 7.56
CA MET A 157 -4.88 -3.20 6.29
C MET A 157 -4.79 -1.78 5.74
N ALA A 158 -5.02 -0.77 6.58
CA ALA A 158 -4.98 0.62 6.14
C ALA A 158 -3.56 1.04 5.72
N ASP A 159 -2.52 0.57 6.41
CA ASP A 159 -1.13 0.82 6.01
C ASP A 159 -0.75 0.07 4.74
N ALA A 160 -1.26 -1.15 4.53
CA ALA A 160 -1.13 -1.83 3.25
C ALA A 160 -1.75 -0.99 2.12
N LEU A 161 -2.96 -0.45 2.31
CA LEU A 161 -3.61 0.41 1.30
C LEU A 161 -2.79 1.64 0.93
N THR A 162 -2.01 2.23 1.84
CA THR A 162 -1.15 3.38 1.50
C THR A 162 -0.10 3.05 0.45
N SER A 163 0.43 1.83 0.49
CA SER A 163 1.39 1.33 -0.50
C SER A 163 0.73 0.96 -1.84
N TYR A 164 -0.59 0.74 -1.84
CA TYR A 164 -1.42 0.52 -3.04
C TYR A 164 -2.01 1.82 -3.62
N ALA A 165 -1.73 3.00 -3.07
CA ALA A 165 -2.36 4.25 -3.49
C ALA A 165 -2.24 4.53 -4.99
N LYS A 166 -1.05 4.34 -5.57
CA LYS A 166 -0.81 4.50 -7.01
C LYS A 166 -1.49 3.40 -7.84
N VAL A 167 -1.47 2.14 -7.37
CA VAL A 167 -2.18 1.02 -8.00
C VAL A 167 -3.70 1.28 -8.08
N LEU A 168 -4.28 1.92 -7.06
CA LEU A 168 -5.68 2.37 -7.08
C LEU A 168 -5.91 3.50 -8.09
N GLY A 169 -4.96 4.42 -8.23
CA GLY A 169 -4.97 5.43 -9.30
C GLY A 169 -4.97 4.78 -10.69
N ASP A 170 -4.15 3.76 -10.90
CA ASP A 170 -4.04 3.05 -12.19
C ASP A 170 -5.25 2.17 -12.48
N LEU A 171 -5.83 1.57 -11.45
CA LEU A 171 -7.14 0.91 -11.57
C LEU A 171 -8.19 1.90 -12.06
N PHE A 172 -8.21 3.11 -11.51
CA PHE A 172 -9.14 4.14 -11.98
C PHE A 172 -8.83 4.60 -13.40
N ILE A 173 -7.57 4.86 -13.76
CA ILE A 173 -7.18 5.24 -15.14
C ILE A 173 -7.62 4.15 -16.11
N SER A 174 -7.34 2.88 -15.81
CA SER A 174 -7.75 1.72 -16.62
C SER A 174 -9.26 1.70 -16.85
N LEU A 175 -10.06 1.86 -15.79
CA LEU A 175 -11.52 1.86 -15.90
C LEU A 175 -12.03 3.10 -16.65
N CYS A 176 -11.48 4.27 -16.35
CA CYS A 176 -11.85 5.53 -16.99
C CYS A 176 -11.61 5.47 -18.51
N MET A 177 -10.45 4.95 -18.93
CA MET A 177 -10.13 4.77 -20.35
C MET A 177 -11.02 3.72 -21.00
N PHE A 178 -11.31 2.61 -20.33
CA PHE A 178 -12.17 1.54 -20.85
C PHE A 178 -13.60 2.03 -21.14
N PHE A 179 -14.13 2.94 -20.32
CA PHE A 179 -15.46 3.53 -20.52
C PHE A 179 -15.45 4.83 -21.35
N SER A 180 -14.30 5.30 -21.79
CA SER A 180 -14.17 6.53 -22.58
C SER A 180 -14.14 6.24 -24.09
N SER A 181 -15.01 6.89 -24.86
CA SER A 181 -14.99 6.79 -26.32
C SER A 181 -13.65 7.26 -26.91
N GLY A 182 -13.09 6.49 -27.84
CA GLY A 182 -11.89 6.85 -28.59
C GLY A 182 -10.57 6.66 -27.83
N ARG A 183 -10.58 6.04 -26.65
CA ARG A 183 -9.38 5.63 -25.91
C ARG A 183 -9.41 4.12 -25.74
N SER A 184 -8.23 3.48 -25.69
CA SER A 184 -8.11 2.09 -25.27
C SER A 184 -7.43 2.02 -23.91
N SER A 185 -8.01 1.24 -23.02
CA SER A 185 -7.44 0.91 -21.70
C SER A 185 -6.12 0.13 -21.75
N THR A 186 -5.78 -0.42 -22.91
CA THR A 186 -4.47 -1.06 -23.19
C THR A 186 -3.52 -0.16 -23.97
N GLY A 187 -3.97 1.04 -24.33
CA GLY A 187 -3.14 2.08 -24.92
C GLY A 187 -2.28 2.80 -23.88
N LYS A 188 -1.64 3.90 -24.30
CA LYS A 188 -0.83 4.76 -23.42
C LYS A 188 -1.72 5.29 -22.27
N PRO A 189 -1.35 5.08 -20.99
CA PRO A 189 -2.18 5.51 -19.86
C PRO A 189 -2.46 7.01 -19.86
N ASP A 190 -3.75 7.38 -19.99
CA ASP A 190 -4.20 8.76 -19.86
C ASP A 190 -4.31 9.14 -18.37
N ARG A 191 -3.22 9.67 -17.83
CA ARG A 191 -3.12 10.12 -16.42
C ARG A 191 -4.01 11.32 -16.09
N LEU A 192 -4.65 11.94 -17.09
CA LEU A 192 -5.65 13.00 -16.95
C LEU A 192 -7.08 12.51 -17.18
N CYS A 193 -7.28 11.20 -17.38
CA CYS A 193 -8.62 10.64 -17.54
C CYS A 193 -9.49 10.97 -16.32
N GLY A 194 -10.67 11.55 -16.55
CA GLY A 194 -11.55 12.06 -15.50
C GLY A 194 -11.20 13.47 -15.01
N GLY A 195 -10.10 14.07 -15.45
CA GLY A 195 -9.68 15.44 -15.12
C GLY A 195 -8.45 15.52 -14.21
N GLN A 196 -7.92 16.74 -14.03
CA GLN A 196 -6.64 17.00 -13.35
C GLN A 196 -6.58 16.47 -11.89
N PHE A 197 -7.70 16.46 -11.18
CA PHE A 197 -7.73 16.20 -9.73
C PHE A 197 -8.36 14.87 -9.31
N PHE A 198 -9.00 14.12 -10.21
CA PHE A 198 -9.65 12.85 -9.84
C PHE A 198 -8.65 11.74 -9.48
N VAL A 199 -7.62 11.52 -10.31
CA VAL A 199 -6.57 10.54 -10.00
C VAL A 199 -5.81 10.92 -8.71
N PRO A 200 -5.36 12.19 -8.51
CA PRO A 200 -4.79 12.62 -7.23
C PRO A 200 -5.71 12.40 -6.02
N LEU A 201 -7.02 12.66 -6.16
CA LEU A 201 -7.99 12.42 -5.10
C LEU A 201 -8.01 10.94 -4.72
N ILE A 202 -8.05 10.03 -5.69
CA ILE A 202 -8.04 8.58 -5.44
C ILE A 202 -6.74 8.14 -4.77
N ILE A 203 -5.60 8.62 -5.24
CA ILE A 203 -4.28 8.36 -4.62
C ILE A 203 -4.24 8.88 -3.18
N SER A 204 -4.96 9.95 -2.84
CA SER A 204 -5.02 10.48 -1.48
C SER A 204 -5.88 9.67 -0.50
N ILE A 205 -6.83 8.85 -0.99
CA ILE A 205 -7.81 8.14 -0.17
C ILE A 205 -7.15 7.29 0.94
N PRO A 206 -6.12 6.46 0.67
CA PRO A 206 -5.48 5.68 1.72
C PRO A 206 -4.88 6.52 2.85
N SER A 207 -4.24 7.64 2.51
CA SER A 207 -3.70 8.59 3.51
C SER A 207 -4.80 9.30 4.29
N MET A 208 -5.93 9.62 3.66
CA MET A 208 -7.12 10.15 4.34
C MET A 208 -7.71 9.14 5.33
N ILE A 209 -7.78 7.86 4.97
CA ILE A 209 -8.23 6.79 5.86
C ILE A 209 -7.35 6.75 7.12
N ARG A 210 -6.02 6.74 6.96
CA ARG A 210 -5.08 6.70 8.08
C ARG A 210 -5.13 7.98 8.92
N LEU A 211 -5.22 9.15 8.29
CA LEU A 211 -5.40 10.42 8.98
C LEU A 211 -6.65 10.38 9.88
N ARG A 212 -7.78 9.97 9.31
CA ARG A 212 -9.04 9.84 10.04
C ARG A 212 -8.92 8.87 11.20
N GLN A 213 -8.30 7.70 11.00
CA GLN A 213 -8.04 6.75 12.08
C GLN A 213 -7.24 7.39 13.21
N CYS A 214 -6.13 8.08 12.89
CA CYS A 214 -5.28 8.71 13.89
C CYS A 214 -6.01 9.83 14.67
N LEU A 215 -6.82 10.65 14.00
CA LEU A 215 -7.60 11.70 14.65
C LEU A 215 -8.71 11.14 15.57
N ILE A 216 -9.37 10.06 15.15
CA ILE A 216 -10.36 9.36 15.99
C ILE A 216 -9.71 8.79 17.24
N GLU A 217 -8.55 8.14 17.11
CA GLU A 217 -7.81 7.59 18.26
C GLU A 217 -7.33 8.69 19.21
N TYR A 218 -6.84 9.81 18.69
CA TYR A 218 -6.53 10.98 19.51
C TYR A 218 -7.76 11.47 20.30
N GLY A 219 -8.92 11.56 19.65
CA GLY A 219 -10.18 11.90 20.30
C GLY A 219 -10.59 10.92 21.39
N ARG A 220 -10.45 9.61 21.14
CA ARG A 220 -10.72 8.52 22.10
C ARG A 220 -9.84 8.64 23.35
N VAL A 221 -8.53 8.77 23.18
CA VAL A 221 -7.59 8.94 24.31
C VAL A 221 -7.89 10.22 25.09
N ARG A 222 -8.13 11.34 24.40
CA ARG A 222 -8.44 12.63 25.06
C ARG A 222 -9.74 12.56 25.87
N LYS A 223 -10.76 11.86 25.36
CA LYS A 223 -12.02 11.66 26.08
C LYS A 223 -11.80 10.79 27.32
N ALA A 224 -11.11 9.65 27.18
CA ALA A 224 -10.80 8.77 28.30
C ALA A 224 -9.97 9.46 29.39
N SER A 225 -9.00 10.30 29.02
CA SER A 225 -8.21 11.08 29.98
C SER A 225 -9.03 12.15 30.72
N ARG A 226 -10.11 12.67 30.13
CA ARG A 226 -11.01 13.64 30.78
C ARG A 226 -11.99 12.98 31.75
N GLU A 227 -12.41 11.75 31.43
CA GLU A 227 -13.37 10.97 32.21
C GLU A 227 -12.71 10.16 33.33
N ALA A 228 -11.37 10.04 33.32
CA ALA A 228 -10.62 9.38 34.38
C ALA A 228 -10.77 10.10 35.74
N PRO A 229 -11.05 9.38 36.85
CA PRO A 229 -11.14 9.97 38.18
C PRO A 229 -9.83 10.67 38.57
N ARG A 230 -9.94 11.93 39.02
CA ARG A 230 -8.80 12.70 39.57
C ARG A 230 -8.25 11.98 40.82
N GLY A 231 -7.16 11.23 40.67
CA GLY A 231 -6.48 10.56 41.80
C GLY A 231 -5.88 9.19 41.46
N LEU A 232 -6.42 8.47 40.47
CA LEU A 232 -5.71 7.35 39.84
C LEU A 232 -5.03 7.91 38.59
N GLY A 233 -3.83 8.46 38.74
CA GLY A 233 -2.98 8.80 37.60
C GLY A 233 -2.88 7.59 36.68
N GLY A 234 -3.42 7.70 35.47
CA GLY A 234 -3.64 6.60 34.55
C GLY A 234 -2.34 5.86 34.24
N ILE A 235 -2.14 4.71 34.89
CA ILE A 235 -0.87 3.97 34.86
C ILE A 235 -0.55 3.44 33.45
N ASN A 236 -1.48 3.46 32.47
CA ASN A 236 -1.22 2.94 31.12
C ASN A 236 -2.02 3.64 29.99
N GLN A 237 -2.40 4.91 30.12
CA GLN A 237 -3.05 5.62 29.01
C GLN A 237 -2.01 6.43 28.24
N GLY A 238 -1.55 5.89 27.10
CA GLY A 238 -0.50 6.48 26.28
C GLY A 238 -0.73 7.96 25.93
N TRP A 239 0.35 8.71 25.74
CA TRP A 239 0.30 10.12 25.38
C TRP A 239 -0.41 10.30 24.04
N GLY A 240 -1.61 10.91 24.05
CA GLY A 240 -2.41 11.14 22.84
C GLY A 240 -1.66 11.90 21.73
N GLY A 241 -0.57 12.60 22.06
CA GLY A 241 0.30 13.25 21.08
C GLY A 241 0.94 12.28 20.08
N GLN A 242 1.12 10.99 20.41
CA GLN A 242 1.58 10.00 19.43
C GLN A 242 0.56 9.81 18.29
N HIS A 243 -0.74 9.81 18.58
CA HIS A 243 -1.77 9.71 17.55
C HIS A 243 -1.78 10.95 16.65
N LEU A 244 -1.58 12.14 17.22
CA LEU A 244 -1.47 13.38 16.44
C LEU A 244 -0.20 13.41 15.59
N ALA A 245 0.92 12.92 16.12
CA ALA A 245 2.15 12.77 15.35
C ALA A 245 1.93 11.81 14.16
N ASN A 246 1.24 10.70 14.37
CA ASN A 246 0.91 9.78 13.29
C ASN A 246 -0.05 10.42 12.28
N ALA A 247 -1.02 11.21 12.72
CA ALA A 247 -1.88 12.00 11.85
C ALA A 247 -1.06 12.94 10.97
N LEU A 248 -0.06 13.63 11.55
CA LEU A 248 0.86 14.50 10.81
C LEU A 248 1.68 13.74 9.76
N LYS A 249 2.09 12.51 10.07
CA LYS A 249 2.79 11.63 9.13
C LYS A 249 1.94 11.42 7.87
N TYR A 250 0.70 10.97 8.02
CA TYR A 250 -0.17 10.74 6.86
C TYR A 250 -0.62 12.03 6.17
N SER A 251 -0.77 13.15 6.90
CA SER A 251 -1.10 14.42 6.27
C SER A 251 0.03 14.98 5.40
N SER A 252 1.29 14.64 5.72
CA SER A 252 2.45 15.08 4.93
C SER A 252 2.46 14.55 3.48
N ALA A 253 1.63 13.53 3.16
CA ALA A 253 1.46 13.04 1.80
C ALA A 253 0.61 13.98 0.92
N PHE A 254 -0.32 14.76 1.48
CA PHE A 254 -1.23 15.59 0.67
C PHE A 254 -0.52 16.69 -0.11
N PRO A 255 0.41 17.47 0.47
CA PRO A 255 1.17 18.45 -0.30
C PRO A 255 1.92 17.80 -1.47
N VAL A 256 2.52 16.62 -1.27
CA VAL A 256 3.20 15.87 -2.35
C VAL A 256 2.22 15.57 -3.48
N ILE A 257 1.06 15.01 -3.17
CA ILE A 257 0.03 14.62 -4.16
C ILE A 257 -0.51 15.86 -4.91
N ILE A 258 -0.87 16.91 -4.18
CA ILE A 258 -1.42 18.15 -4.75
C ILE A 258 -0.39 18.81 -5.67
N LEU A 259 0.84 18.97 -5.21
CA LEU A 259 1.91 19.59 -6.00
C LEU A 259 2.28 18.74 -7.22
N SER A 260 2.12 17.42 -7.17
CA SER A 260 2.29 16.54 -8.33
C SER A 260 1.20 16.80 -9.38
N ALA A 261 -0.05 16.96 -8.95
CA ALA A 261 -1.18 17.29 -9.84
C ALA A 261 -1.03 18.67 -10.49
N LEU A 262 -0.53 19.64 -9.72
CA LEU A 262 -0.28 21.00 -10.22
C LEU A 262 0.87 21.04 -11.23
N GLN A 263 1.94 20.25 -11.03
CA GLN A 263 3.02 20.19 -12.01
C GLN A 263 2.56 19.57 -13.35
N ARG A 264 1.73 18.52 -13.32
CA ARG A 264 1.23 17.89 -14.56
C ARG A 264 0.33 18.81 -15.39
N GLY A 265 -0.41 19.70 -14.73
CA GLY A 265 -1.25 20.70 -15.37
C GLY A 265 -0.67 22.11 -15.24
N TYR A 266 0.66 22.24 -15.25
CA TYR A 266 1.32 23.52 -15.04
C TYR A 266 0.96 24.49 -16.16
N ASP A 267 0.49 25.68 -15.78
CA ASP A 267 0.10 26.76 -16.68
C ASP A 267 0.71 28.07 -16.14
N PRO A 268 1.71 28.65 -16.84
CA PRO A 268 2.41 29.84 -16.36
C PRO A 268 1.52 31.08 -16.26
N GLU A 269 0.41 31.14 -17.00
CA GLU A 269 -0.52 32.28 -16.97
C GLU A 269 -1.42 32.24 -15.73
N LYS A 270 -1.75 31.05 -15.24
CA LYS A 270 -2.61 30.84 -14.06
C LYS A 270 -1.82 30.71 -12.77
N MET A 271 -0.54 30.31 -12.85
CA MET A 271 0.25 29.93 -11.70
C MET A 271 1.26 31.01 -11.33
N GLY A 272 1.09 31.64 -10.16
CA GLY A 272 1.99 32.69 -9.64
C GLY A 272 3.38 32.21 -9.18
N MET A 273 3.82 31.03 -9.63
CA MET A 273 5.10 30.42 -9.28
C MET A 273 5.73 29.80 -10.53
N SER A 274 7.05 29.93 -10.68
CA SER A 274 7.78 29.25 -11.77
C SER A 274 7.72 27.73 -11.63
N GLU A 275 7.77 27.01 -12.73
CA GLU A 275 7.81 25.54 -12.77
C GLU A 275 8.94 24.99 -11.88
N LYS A 276 10.13 25.61 -11.95
CA LYS A 276 11.28 25.28 -11.09
C LYS A 276 10.99 25.53 -9.61
N GLY A 277 10.27 26.60 -9.28
CA GLY A 277 9.83 26.90 -7.92
C GLY A 277 8.86 25.84 -7.41
N LEU A 278 7.90 25.44 -8.24
CA LEU A 278 6.92 24.40 -7.93
C LEU A 278 7.59 23.05 -7.70
N PHE A 279 8.54 22.67 -8.56
CA PHE A 279 9.33 21.45 -8.39
C PHE A 279 10.15 21.45 -7.10
N ARG A 280 10.82 22.56 -6.75
CA ARG A 280 11.57 22.68 -5.48
C ARG A 280 10.67 22.56 -4.26
N LEU A 281 9.49 23.17 -4.30
CA LEU A 281 8.49 23.06 -3.23
C LEU A 281 7.98 21.62 -3.09
N TRP A 282 7.71 20.96 -4.22
CA TRP A 282 7.34 19.54 -4.23
C TRP A 282 8.45 18.67 -3.64
N LEU A 283 9.70 18.88 -4.05
CA LEU A 283 10.86 18.14 -3.55
C LEU A 283 11.04 18.31 -2.03
N PHE A 284 10.82 19.51 -1.52
CA PHE A 284 10.82 19.77 -0.07
C PHE A 284 9.79 18.90 0.65
N PHE A 285 8.53 18.88 0.19
CA PHE A 285 7.49 18.07 0.82
C PHE A 285 7.72 16.57 0.65
N VAL A 286 8.33 16.15 -0.47
CA VAL A 286 8.80 14.78 -0.69
C VAL A 286 9.81 14.37 0.37
N CYS A 287 10.82 15.21 0.64
CA CYS A 287 11.80 14.95 1.70
C CYS A 287 11.15 14.89 3.07
N VAL A 288 10.28 15.86 3.42
CA VAL A 288 9.56 15.88 4.69
C VAL A 288 8.74 14.59 4.87
N ASN A 289 7.95 14.21 3.87
CA ASN A 289 7.14 13.00 3.93
C ASN A 289 8.00 11.73 4.05
N SER A 290 9.05 11.62 3.24
CA SER A 290 9.93 10.44 3.19
C SER A 290 10.69 10.25 4.50
N PHE A 291 11.37 11.28 4.99
CA PHE A 291 12.16 11.19 6.22
C PHE A 291 11.30 11.06 7.47
N TYR A 292 10.15 11.75 7.53
CA TYR A 292 9.26 11.59 8.68
C TYR A 292 8.65 10.19 8.73
N SER A 293 8.25 9.65 7.58
CA SER A 293 7.71 8.30 7.52
C SER A 293 8.78 7.22 7.73
N PHE A 294 10.03 7.45 7.33
CA PHE A 294 11.16 6.58 7.65
C PHE A 294 11.45 6.55 9.16
N TYR A 295 11.52 7.73 9.79
CA TYR A 295 11.64 7.84 11.24
C TYR A 295 10.52 7.05 11.92
N TRP A 296 9.29 7.19 11.44
CA TRP A 296 8.13 6.50 12.01
C TRP A 296 8.26 4.97 11.91
N ASP A 297 8.64 4.45 10.74
CA ASP A 297 8.78 3.01 10.55
C ASP A 297 9.82 2.43 11.53
N VAL A 298 10.99 3.08 11.63
CA VAL A 298 12.08 2.63 12.51
C VAL A 298 11.74 2.80 13.99
N ALA A 299 11.36 4.01 14.41
CA ALA A 299 11.24 4.35 15.82
C ALA A 299 9.89 3.99 16.44
N LYS A 300 8.82 3.85 15.64
CA LYS A 300 7.45 3.67 16.16
C LYS A 300 6.84 2.35 15.72
N ASP A 301 6.96 1.99 14.45
CA ASP A 301 6.35 0.74 13.97
C ASP A 301 7.21 -0.48 14.33
N TRP A 302 8.53 -0.37 14.22
CA TRP A 302 9.48 -1.42 14.60
C TRP A 302 10.06 -1.25 16.00
N ASP A 303 9.72 -0.16 16.69
CA ASP A 303 10.17 0.12 18.07
C ASP A 303 11.69 -0.07 18.25
N LEU A 304 12.48 0.39 17.27
CA LEU A 304 13.94 0.30 17.31
C LEU A 304 14.53 1.52 18.00
N SER A 305 15.63 1.30 18.72
CA SER A 305 16.27 2.32 19.56
C SER A 305 17.15 3.31 18.77
N LEU A 306 17.28 3.17 17.44
CA LEU A 306 18.17 3.97 16.58
C LEU A 306 18.05 5.49 16.74
N PHE A 307 16.85 5.98 17.07
CA PHE A 307 16.58 7.41 17.26
C PHE A 307 16.25 7.77 18.72
N SER A 308 16.63 6.92 19.66
CA SER A 308 16.41 7.10 21.09
C SER A 308 17.72 7.25 21.86
N SER A 309 17.64 7.65 23.13
CA SER A 309 18.80 7.66 24.05
C SER A 309 19.39 6.26 24.27
N ASP A 310 18.58 5.22 24.09
CA ASP A 310 18.97 3.83 24.37
C ASP A 310 19.76 3.20 23.22
N ARG A 311 20.01 3.94 22.14
CA ARG A 311 20.74 3.44 20.96
C ARG A 311 22.06 2.77 21.29
N ASP A 312 22.77 3.32 22.27
CA ASP A 312 24.12 2.91 22.67
C ASP A 312 24.11 2.05 23.95
N ASN A 313 22.94 1.53 24.36
CA ASN A 313 22.82 0.66 25.53
C ASN A 313 23.54 -0.69 25.29
N PRO A 314 24.47 -1.12 26.18
CA PRO A 314 25.23 -2.36 25.99
C PRO A 314 24.40 -3.64 26.14
N GLU A 315 23.17 -3.59 26.65
CA GLU A 315 22.30 -4.76 26.84
C GLU A 315 21.72 -5.31 25.52
N HIS A 316 21.78 -4.55 24.44
CA HIS A 316 21.28 -4.95 23.14
C HIS A 316 22.13 -4.37 22.00
N PRO A 317 22.05 -4.91 20.77
CA PRO A 317 22.81 -4.36 19.65
C PRO A 317 22.44 -2.91 19.36
N TRP A 318 23.40 -2.19 18.76
CA TRP A 318 23.32 -0.77 18.48
C TRP A 318 22.05 -0.39 17.72
N GLY A 319 21.24 0.50 18.29
CA GLY A 319 20.02 1.00 17.65
C GLY A 319 18.91 -0.04 17.43
N LEU A 320 19.04 -1.26 17.96
CA LEU A 320 18.01 -2.29 17.95
C LEU A 320 17.35 -2.41 19.33
N ARG A 321 16.19 -3.08 19.41
CA ARG A 321 15.51 -3.35 20.69
C ARG A 321 16.01 -4.63 21.35
N ARG A 322 15.78 -4.76 22.66
CA ARG A 322 16.23 -5.91 23.47
C ARG A 322 15.58 -7.24 23.04
N HIS A 323 14.25 -7.30 22.98
CA HIS A 323 13.52 -8.52 22.66
C HIS A 323 13.22 -8.61 21.17
N ARG A 324 13.74 -9.67 20.53
CA ARG A 324 13.69 -9.87 19.08
C ARG A 324 13.46 -11.35 18.76
N TYR A 325 12.63 -11.62 17.77
CA TYR A 325 12.31 -12.97 17.31
C TYR A 325 13.09 -13.37 16.07
N PHE A 326 13.53 -12.41 15.26
CA PHE A 326 14.48 -12.69 14.17
C PHE A 326 15.89 -12.77 14.75
N HIS A 327 16.50 -13.96 14.67
CA HIS A 327 17.77 -14.25 15.36
C HIS A 327 18.97 -13.51 14.76
N ASN A 328 18.89 -13.11 13.49
CA ASN A 328 19.98 -12.46 12.79
C ASN A 328 19.81 -10.94 12.80
N ASP A 329 20.65 -10.25 13.59
CA ASP A 329 20.67 -8.79 13.72
C ASP A 329 20.79 -8.07 12.37
N ASN A 330 21.53 -8.65 11.43
CA ASN A 330 21.73 -8.08 10.10
C ASN A 330 20.42 -7.94 9.32
N MET A 331 19.40 -8.73 9.63
CA MET A 331 18.08 -8.58 9.01
C MET A 331 17.46 -7.22 9.36
N TYR A 332 17.58 -6.77 10.62
CA TYR A 332 17.04 -5.47 11.04
C TYR A 332 17.76 -4.32 10.34
N TYR A 333 19.08 -4.33 10.31
CA TYR A 333 19.85 -3.28 9.63
C TYR A 333 19.58 -3.27 8.12
N THR A 334 19.48 -4.45 7.50
CA THR A 334 19.13 -4.56 6.07
C THR A 334 17.77 -3.94 5.81
N VAL A 335 16.77 -4.19 6.67
CA VAL A 335 15.42 -3.63 6.51
C VAL A 335 15.38 -2.12 6.74
N ILE A 336 16.17 -1.58 7.67
CA ILE A 336 16.31 -0.12 7.85
C ILE A 336 16.85 0.52 6.57
N VAL A 337 17.93 -0.01 6.00
CA VAL A 337 18.53 0.52 4.77
C VAL A 337 17.56 0.37 3.59
N LEU A 338 16.95 -0.81 3.45
CA LEU A 338 16.00 -1.11 2.39
C LEU A 338 14.79 -0.17 2.43
N ASP A 339 14.25 0.10 3.62
CA ASP A 339 13.12 1.02 3.77
C ASP A 339 13.50 2.46 3.40
N LEU A 340 14.67 2.95 3.84
CA LEU A 340 15.16 4.27 3.46
C LEU A 340 15.29 4.41 1.94
N VAL A 341 15.94 3.44 1.29
CA VAL A 341 16.15 3.45 -0.17
C VAL A 341 14.83 3.38 -0.92
N LEU A 342 13.94 2.45 -0.56
CA LEU A 342 12.66 2.29 -1.25
C LEU A 342 11.68 3.44 -0.98
N ARG A 343 11.75 4.12 0.17
CA ARG A 343 10.97 5.35 0.43
C ARG A 343 11.35 6.48 -0.51
N CYS A 344 12.63 6.64 -0.81
CA CYS A 344 13.08 7.60 -1.82
C CYS A 344 12.47 7.28 -3.20
N THR A 345 12.24 6.00 -3.52
CA THR A 345 11.57 5.63 -4.78
C THR A 345 10.08 5.97 -4.81
N TRP A 346 9.37 5.92 -3.67
CA TRP A 346 7.94 6.26 -3.58
C TRP A 346 7.65 7.67 -4.09
N SER A 347 8.44 8.64 -3.64
CA SER A 347 8.24 10.03 -4.04
C SER A 347 8.64 10.30 -5.49
N LEU A 348 9.66 9.62 -6.01
CA LEU A 348 10.10 9.79 -7.41
C LEU A 348 9.01 9.38 -8.41
N LYS A 349 8.14 8.40 -8.09
CA LYS A 349 6.97 8.00 -8.92
C LYS A 349 5.98 9.12 -9.18
N LEU A 350 5.90 10.10 -8.27
CA LEU A 350 4.94 11.19 -8.36
C LEU A 350 5.51 12.39 -9.13
N SER A 351 6.80 12.36 -9.50
CA SER A 351 7.45 13.44 -10.22
C SER A 351 6.96 13.53 -11.67
N SER A 352 6.35 14.66 -12.02
CA SER A 352 5.94 14.97 -13.39
C SER A 352 7.14 15.09 -14.35
N HIS A 353 8.30 15.53 -13.85
CA HIS A 353 9.52 15.62 -14.66
C HIS A 353 10.05 14.23 -15.04
N LEU A 354 9.83 13.21 -14.20
CA LEU A 354 10.16 11.84 -14.56
C LEU A 354 9.15 11.24 -15.55
N ASP A 355 7.93 11.76 -15.66
CA ASP A 355 6.98 11.34 -16.73
C ASP A 355 7.48 11.74 -18.13
N HIS A 356 8.32 12.78 -18.26
CA HIS A 356 8.90 13.21 -19.54
C HIS A 356 10.20 12.48 -19.92
N TRP A 357 10.90 11.88 -18.95
CA TRP A 357 12.14 11.12 -19.16
C TRP A 357 11.91 9.59 -19.06
N ASN A 358 10.79 9.15 -18.48
CA ASN A 358 10.32 7.76 -18.46
C ASN A 358 9.27 7.50 -19.55
N ASP A 359 9.69 7.44 -20.81
CA ASP A 359 8.94 6.66 -21.82
C ASP A 359 8.92 5.14 -21.49
N VAL A 360 9.38 4.75 -20.30
CA VAL A 360 9.42 3.37 -19.81
C VAL A 360 8.36 3.21 -18.73
N GLU A 361 7.12 2.93 -19.13
CA GLU A 361 6.02 2.49 -18.27
C GLU A 361 6.43 1.32 -17.34
N GLY A 362 7.42 0.53 -17.77
CA GLY A 362 8.06 -0.52 -16.95
C GLY A 362 8.74 -0.01 -15.68
N GLY A 363 9.32 1.19 -15.71
CA GLY A 363 9.93 1.83 -14.54
C GLY A 363 8.89 2.17 -13.48
N ILE A 364 7.73 2.69 -13.89
CA ILE A 364 6.61 3.03 -13.00
C ILE A 364 6.02 1.76 -12.38
N PHE A 365 5.83 0.72 -13.18
CA PHE A 365 5.40 -0.59 -12.69
C PHE A 365 6.39 -1.20 -11.68
N ALA A 366 7.68 -1.22 -12.00
CA ALA A 366 8.72 -1.76 -11.11
C ALA A 366 8.74 -0.99 -9.77
N MET A 367 8.62 0.32 -9.85
CA MET A 367 8.48 1.20 -8.71
C MET A 367 7.25 0.83 -7.86
N GLU A 368 6.05 0.66 -8.43
CA GLU A 368 4.86 0.21 -7.69
C GLU A 368 5.06 -1.16 -7.02
N ALA A 369 5.63 -2.12 -7.73
CA ALA A 369 5.96 -3.43 -7.19
C ALA A 369 6.94 -3.34 -6.01
N LEU A 370 7.96 -2.48 -6.10
CA LEU A 370 8.92 -2.24 -5.03
C LEU A 370 8.28 -1.60 -3.78
N GLU A 371 7.25 -0.77 -3.93
CA GLU A 371 6.52 -0.20 -2.78
C GLU A 371 5.66 -1.25 -2.07
N VAL A 372 4.99 -2.12 -2.84
CA VAL A 372 4.28 -3.26 -2.27
C VAL A 372 5.24 -4.22 -1.58
N PHE A 373 6.40 -4.48 -2.19
CA PHE A 373 7.47 -5.27 -1.59
C PHE A 373 8.01 -4.65 -0.30
N ARG A 374 8.28 -3.35 -0.26
CA ARG A 374 8.69 -2.62 0.95
C ARG A 374 7.69 -2.84 2.08
N ARG A 375 6.39 -2.69 1.80
CA ARG A 375 5.32 -2.92 2.78
C ARG A 375 5.24 -4.37 3.22
N TRP A 376 5.42 -5.32 2.31
CA TRP A 376 5.48 -6.75 2.62
C TRP A 376 6.60 -7.06 3.63
N VAL A 377 7.80 -6.49 3.43
CA VAL A 377 8.91 -6.57 4.38
C VAL A 377 8.52 -5.92 5.71
N TRP A 378 7.99 -4.70 5.69
CA TRP A 378 7.59 -3.96 6.88
C TRP A 378 6.60 -4.74 7.77
N ILE A 379 5.68 -5.51 7.18
CA ILE A 379 4.69 -6.31 7.92
C ILE A 379 5.36 -7.34 8.84
N PHE A 380 6.47 -7.97 8.43
CA PHE A 380 7.18 -8.93 9.28
C PHE A 380 7.61 -8.30 10.59
N PHE A 381 8.29 -7.16 10.50
CA PHE A 381 8.85 -6.45 11.65
C PHE A 381 7.75 -5.79 12.47
N ARG A 382 6.72 -5.21 11.85
CA ARG A 382 5.57 -4.65 12.58
C ARG A 382 4.84 -5.71 13.40
N VAL A 383 4.57 -6.87 12.81
CA VAL A 383 3.88 -7.98 13.49
C VAL A 383 4.75 -8.56 14.60
N GLU A 384 6.05 -8.66 14.38
CA GLU A 384 7.01 -9.09 15.40
C GLU A 384 7.06 -8.11 16.60
N THR A 385 7.03 -6.80 16.36
CA THR A 385 6.91 -5.78 17.43
C THR A 385 5.65 -5.99 18.26
N GLU A 386 4.49 -6.05 17.60
CA GLU A 386 3.19 -6.19 18.26
C GLU A 386 3.10 -7.51 19.06
N TRP A 387 3.71 -8.58 18.54
CA TRP A 387 3.80 -9.86 19.24
C TRP A 387 4.64 -9.74 20.52
N GLY A 388 5.80 -9.09 20.45
CA GLY A 388 6.66 -8.86 21.61
C GLY A 388 5.97 -8.06 22.72
N GLU A 389 5.24 -7.00 22.36
CA GLU A 389 4.44 -6.21 23.32
C GLU A 389 3.34 -7.07 23.98
N SER A 390 2.66 -7.90 23.19
CA SER A 390 1.56 -8.76 23.67
C SER A 390 2.04 -9.90 24.58
N ASP A 391 3.23 -10.46 24.31
CA ASP A 391 3.81 -11.55 25.09
C ASP A 391 4.44 -11.05 26.40
N GLY A 392 5.07 -9.87 26.37
CA GLY A 392 5.56 -9.19 27.57
C GLY A 392 4.46 -8.89 28.59
N PHE A 393 3.26 -8.56 28.13
CA PHE A 393 2.08 -8.36 28.99
C PHE A 393 1.54 -9.65 29.63
N LYS A 394 1.86 -10.84 29.10
CA LYS A 394 1.44 -12.13 29.67
C LYS A 394 2.41 -12.68 30.71
N MET A 395 3.65 -12.18 30.72
CA MET A 395 4.72 -12.63 31.63
C MET A 395 4.95 -11.71 32.83
N GLY A 396 4.35 -10.52 32.86
CA GLY A 396 4.30 -9.63 34.02
C GLY A 396 2.95 -9.70 34.71
#